data_AF-A0A2M7E824-F1
#
_entry.id   AF-A0A2M7E824-F1
#
_cell.length_a   1.000
_cell.length_b   1.000
_cell.length_c   1.000
_cell.angle_alpha   90.00
_cell.angle_beta   90.00
_cell.angle_gamma   90.00
#
_symmetry.space_group_name_H-M   'P 1'
#
loop_
_entity.id
_entity.type
_entity.pdbx_description
1 polymer ?
#
loop_
_entity_poly.entity_id
_entity_poly.type
_entity_poly.pdbx_seq_one_letter_code
_entity_poly.pdbx_strand_id
1 'polypeptide(L)'
;MKNIFDQYWKRYDAWYDNHRFAYLSEVEAIKKVLPRKGKGLEVGVGTGRFASVLGIHYGIDPSVKMVKVAESRGIDAKIGQ
;
A
#
# COMPACT_ATOMS: atom_id res chain seq x y z
N MET A 1 -12.55 5.12 17.82
CA MET A 1 -12.89 3.77 17.27
C MET A 1 -11.62 3.16 16.70
N LYS A 2 -11.35 1.88 16.94
CA LYS A 2 -10.26 1.20 16.21
C LYS A 2 -10.70 1.03 14.76
N ASN A 3 -9.90 1.49 13.82
CA ASN A 3 -10.14 1.31 12.39
C ASN A 3 -10.23 -0.19 12.07
N ILE A 4 -11.18 -0.60 11.22
CA ILE A 4 -11.33 -2.00 10.76
C ILE A 4 -10.02 -2.54 10.18
N PHE A 5 -9.25 -1.67 9.52
CA PHE A 5 -7.95 -1.99 8.96
C PHE A 5 -6.86 -2.14 10.03
N ASP A 6 -6.94 -1.43 11.17
CA ASP A 6 -6.03 -1.70 12.29
C ASP A 6 -6.24 -3.10 12.89
N GLN A 7 -7.49 -3.58 12.88
CA GLN A 7 -7.84 -4.89 13.45
C GLN A 7 -7.53 -6.03 12.48
N TYR A 8 -7.85 -5.86 11.20
CA TYR A 8 -7.83 -6.95 10.22
C TYR A 8 -6.75 -6.80 9.14
N TRP A 9 -5.75 -5.91 9.32
CA TRP A 9 -4.69 -5.70 8.32
C TRP A 9 -4.01 -6.99 7.86
N LYS A 10 -3.81 -7.98 8.75
CA LYS A 10 -3.17 -9.25 8.37
C LYS A 10 -4.00 -10.03 7.34
N ARG A 11 -5.32 -10.10 7.54
CA ARG A 11 -6.24 -10.77 6.62
C ARG A 11 -6.30 -10.02 5.30
N TYR A 12 -6.35 -8.68 5.36
CA TYR A 12 -6.29 -7.83 4.17
C TYR A 12 -4.99 -8.06 3.39
N ASP A 13 -3.85 -8.01 4.07
CA ASP A 13 -2.55 -8.12 3.44
C ASP A 13 -2.30 -9.51 2.83
N ALA A 14 -2.71 -10.58 3.54
CA ALA A 14 -2.60 -11.96 3.05
C ALA A 14 -3.50 -12.25 1.83
N TRP A 15 -4.54 -11.46 1.60
CA TRP A 15 -5.40 -11.63 0.42
C TRP A 15 -4.58 -11.52 -0.88
N TYR A 16 -3.61 -10.60 -0.93
CA TYR A 16 -2.74 -10.39 -2.10
C TYR A 16 -1.79 -11.55 -2.36
N ASP A 17 -1.39 -12.28 -1.31
CA ASP A 17 -0.59 -13.50 -1.46
C ASP A 17 -1.46 -14.65 -1.97
N ASN A 18 -2.67 -14.80 -1.41
CA ASN A 18 -3.63 -15.84 -1.79
C ASN A 18 -4.22 -15.64 -3.21
N HIS A 19 -4.31 -14.39 -3.67
CA HIS A 19 -4.88 -14.03 -4.98
C HIS A 19 -3.83 -13.35 -5.86
N ARG A 20 -2.63 -13.95 -5.89
CA ARG A 20 -1.43 -13.38 -6.55
C ARG A 20 -1.67 -12.89 -7.98
N PHE A 21 -2.41 -13.62 -8.80
CA PHE A 21 -2.64 -13.22 -10.19
C PHE A 21 -3.59 -12.04 -10.34
N ALA A 22 -4.58 -11.90 -9.45
CA ALA A 22 -5.43 -10.70 -9.41
C ALA A 22 -4.59 -9.48 -9.03
N TYR A 23 -3.80 -9.61 -7.95
CA TYR A 23 -2.88 -8.57 -7.49
C TYR A 23 -1.90 -8.12 -8.59
N LEU A 24 -1.23 -9.06 -9.27
CA LEU A 24 -0.29 -8.73 -10.34
C LEU A 24 -1.00 -8.07 -11.54
N SER A 25 -2.23 -8.47 -11.84
CA SER A 25 -3.01 -7.85 -12.92
C SER A 25 -3.32 -6.38 -12.62
N GLU A 26 -3.65 -6.06 -11.36
CA GLU A 26 -3.87 -4.68 -10.91
C GLU A 26 -2.58 -3.84 -10.95
N VAL A 27 -1.46 -4.39 -10.49
CA VAL A 27 -0.15 -3.74 -10.56
C VAL A 27 0.21 -3.41 -12.00
N GLU A 28 0.06 -4.36 -12.93
CA GLU A 28 0.37 -4.14 -14.35
C GLU A 28 -0.59 -3.14 -15.01
N ALA A 29 -1.85 -3.09 -14.59
CA ALA A 29 -2.79 -2.08 -15.06
C ALA A 29 -2.35 -0.66 -14.64
N ILE A 30 -1.96 -0.48 -13.38
CA ILE A 30 -1.50 0.82 -12.86
C ILE A 30 -0.19 1.25 -13.54
N LYS A 31 0.77 0.34 -13.72
CA LYS A 31 2.07 0.63 -14.38
C LYS A 31 1.90 1.25 -15.78
N LYS A 32 0.84 0.90 -16.52
CA LYS A 32 0.59 1.44 -17.87
C LYS A 32 0.27 2.93 -17.88
N VAL A 33 -0.31 3.44 -16.79
CA VAL A 33 -0.75 4.83 -16.66
C VAL A 33 0.08 5.65 -15.69
N LEU A 34 0.93 4.99 -14.88
CA LEU A 34 1.79 5.65 -13.93
C LEU A 34 2.83 6.54 -14.65
N PRO A 35 2.98 7.81 -14.24
CA PRO A 35 4.04 8.67 -14.78
C PRO A 35 5.42 8.05 -14.57
N ARG A 36 6.27 8.07 -15.61
CA ARG A 36 7.62 7.50 -15.55
C ARG A 36 8.60 8.28 -14.65
N LYS A 37 8.26 9.51 -14.30
CA LYS A 37 9.10 10.45 -13.52
C LYS A 37 8.23 11.32 -12.64
N GLY A 38 8.81 11.79 -11.54
CA GLY A 38 8.17 12.66 -10.56
C GLY A 38 8.18 12.06 -9.16
N LYS A 39 7.65 12.80 -8.19
CA LYS A 39 7.42 12.31 -6.84
C LYS A 39 5.96 11.90 -6.71
N GLY A 40 5.71 10.63 -6.43
CA GLY A 40 4.37 10.09 -6.20
C GLY A 40 4.06 10.01 -4.70
N LEU A 41 2.77 10.10 -4.37
CA LEU A 41 2.22 9.84 -3.03
C LEU A 41 1.06 8.87 -3.19
N GLU A 42 1.07 7.76 -2.45
CA GLU A 42 -0.09 6.88 -2.33
C GLU A 42 -0.95 7.32 -1.12
N VAL A 43 -2.21 7.69 -1.39
CA VAL A 43 -3.19 8.06 -0.36
C VAL A 43 -4.03 6.84 -0.03
N GLY A 44 -4.07 6.44 1.24
CA GLY A 44 -4.54 5.12 1.63
C GLY A 44 -3.50 4.05 1.30
N VAL A 45 -2.22 4.32 1.62
CA VAL A 45 -1.10 3.42 1.29
C VAL A 45 -1.24 2.03 1.93
N GLY A 46 -2.07 1.90 2.97
CA GLY A 46 -2.31 0.65 3.65
C GLY A 46 -0.99 -0.02 4.07
N THR A 47 -0.84 -1.29 3.73
CA THR A 47 0.36 -2.06 4.02
C THR A 47 1.48 -1.84 2.99
N GLY A 48 1.35 -0.89 2.07
CA GLY A 48 2.36 -0.57 1.06
C GLY A 48 2.50 -1.61 -0.06
N ARG A 49 1.48 -2.45 -0.30
CA ARG A 49 1.51 -3.47 -1.37
C ARG A 49 1.79 -2.84 -2.73
N PHE A 50 1.07 -1.79 -3.10
CA PHE A 50 1.21 -1.13 -4.40
C PHE A 50 2.43 -0.20 -4.44
N ALA A 51 2.55 0.74 -3.49
CA ALA A 51 3.69 1.67 -3.47
C ALA A 51 5.05 0.98 -3.60
N SER A 52 5.26 -0.14 -2.87
CA SER A 52 6.55 -0.83 -2.84
C SER A 52 6.97 -1.41 -4.19
N VAL A 53 6.02 -1.88 -5.00
CA VAL A 53 6.32 -2.48 -6.31
C VAL A 53 6.19 -1.49 -7.48
N LEU A 54 5.50 -0.36 -7.27
CA LEU A 54 5.31 0.68 -8.27
C LEU A 54 6.37 1.79 -8.19
N GLY A 55 7.29 1.73 -7.22
CA GLY A 55 8.33 2.74 -7.05
C GLY A 55 7.79 4.06 -6.48
N ILE A 56 6.68 4.02 -5.74
CA ILE A 56 6.15 5.18 -5.01
C ILE A 56 6.79 5.16 -3.62
N HIS A 57 7.52 6.21 -3.28
CA HIS A 57 8.31 6.26 -2.04
C HIS A 57 7.55 6.78 -0.83
N TYR A 58 6.48 7.55 -1.04
CA TYR A 58 5.75 8.24 0.01
C TYR A 58 4.32 7.71 0.11
N GLY A 59 3.80 7.61 1.34
CA GLY A 59 2.44 7.15 1.59
C GLY A 59 1.80 7.78 2.82
N ILE A 60 0.47 7.83 2.84
CA ILE A 60 -0.30 8.25 4.01
C ILE A 60 -1.49 7.31 4.24
N ASP A 61 -1.73 6.91 5.49
CA ASP A 61 -2.88 6.07 5.87
C ASP A 61 -3.29 6.32 7.33
N PRO A 62 -4.59 6.31 7.69
CA PRO A 62 -5.03 6.47 9.08
C PRO A 62 -4.74 5.24 9.96
N SER A 63 -4.51 4.05 9.40
CA SER A 63 -4.24 2.83 10.16
C SER A 63 -2.78 2.75 10.59
N VAL A 64 -2.55 2.87 11.91
CA VAL A 64 -1.22 2.74 12.52
C VAL A 64 -0.60 1.36 12.26
N LYS A 65 -1.41 0.30 12.28
CA LYS A 65 -0.89 -1.05 12.02
C LYS A 65 -0.49 -1.24 10.57
N MET A 66 -1.24 -0.68 9.63
CA MET A 66 -0.93 -0.76 8.22
C MET A 66 0.33 0.05 7.87
N VAL A 67 0.43 1.28 8.38
CA VAL A 67 1.62 2.13 8.17
C VAL A 67 2.90 1.44 8.61
N LYS A 68 2.91 0.75 9.76
CA LYS A 68 4.08 -0.02 10.21
C LYS A 68 4.51 -1.13 9.23
N VAL A 69 3.56 -1.70 8.49
CA VAL A 69 3.85 -2.71 7.47
C VAL A 69 4.34 -2.04 6.17
N ALA A 70 3.78 -0.88 5.81
CA ALA A 70 4.29 -0.12 4.68
C ALA A 70 5.74 0.33 4.91
N GLU A 71 6.05 0.81 6.13
CA GLU A 71 7.42 1.16 6.55
C GLU A 71 8.38 -0.01 6.43
N SER A 72 7.97 -1.22 6.86
CA SER A 72 8.81 -2.43 6.71
C SER A 72 9.01 -2.87 5.25
N ARG A 73 8.22 -2.33 4.31
CA ARG A 73 8.37 -2.49 2.85
C ARG A 73 9.10 -1.32 2.19
N GLY A 74 9.72 -0.44 2.98
CA GLY A 74 10.56 0.65 2.48
C GLY A 74 9.79 1.91 2.06
N ILE A 75 8.54 2.07 2.50
CA ILE A 75 7.74 3.27 2.23
C ILE A 75 7.94 4.28 3.35
N ASP A 76 8.21 5.54 3.02
CA ASP A 76 8.12 6.65 3.97
C ASP A 76 6.64 6.98 4.20
N ALA A 77 6.00 6.17 5.04
CA ALA A 77 4.58 6.25 5.33
C ALA A 77 4.33 7.10 6.59
N LYS A 78 3.26 7.89 6.59
CA LYS A 78 2.81 8.70 7.74
C LYS A 78 1.37 8.41 8.11
N ILE A 79 1.02 8.64 9.37
CA ILE A 79 -0.37 8.58 9.83
C ILE A 79 -1.11 9.83 9.33
N GLY A 80 -2.23 9.63 8.62
CA GLY A 80 -3.18 10.69 8.27
C GLY A 80 -4.37 10.72 9.22
N GLN A 81 -5.02 11.87 9.38
CA GLN A 81 -6.24 12.04 10.19
C GLN A 81 -7.41 12.48 9.31
#